data_AF-A0A5B9C6L6-F1
#
_entry.id   AF-A0A5B9C6L6-F1
#
_cell.length_a   1.000
_cell.length_b   1.000
_cell.length_c   1.000
_cell.angle_alpha   90.00
_cell.angle_beta   90.00
_cell.angle_gamma   90.00
#
_symmetry.space_group_name_H-M   'P 1'
#
loop_
_entity.id
_entity.type
_entity.pdbx_description
1 polymer ?
#
loop_
_entity_poly.entity_id
_entity_poly.type
_entity_poly.pdbx_seq_one_letter_code
_entity_poly.pdbx_strand_id
1 'polypeptide(L)'
;PNFYKIKIDLPLGSPAVSCVILPGGISVSSAIMTQTREKEFVVVGGYHSDNQKRMICNTINLDDNKIEIVETEAPEWTPDIKHCKIWFGSDMGNGSILFGIPGDNRQLISDANYFYILKCQVENDQSLEQMAQVCSQSSTEDAGESTPFEDSEELTFSFDIDTDTCNEDDNENESE
;
A
#
# COMPACT_ATOMS: atom_id res chain seq x y z
N PRO A 1 -6.46 20.39 5.57
CA PRO A 1 -6.01 18.98 5.77
C PRO A 1 -5.45 18.86 7.18
N ASN A 2 -5.84 17.85 7.94
CA ASN A 2 -5.37 17.66 9.31
C ASN A 2 -4.25 16.63 9.31
N PHE A 3 -3.13 16.97 9.96
CA PHE A 3 -2.01 16.05 10.14
C PHE A 3 -1.88 15.75 11.63
N TYR A 4 -2.05 14.49 12.01
CA TYR A 4 -2.10 14.07 13.41
C TYR A 4 -0.84 13.28 13.77
N LYS A 5 -0.23 13.64 14.89
CA LYS A 5 0.81 12.84 15.54
C LYS A 5 0.20 12.16 16.75
N ILE A 6 0.10 10.84 16.70
CA ILE A 6 -0.34 10.01 17.82
C ILE A 6 0.91 9.42 18.48
N LYS A 7 1.09 9.68 19.76
CA LYS A 7 2.15 9.09 20.59
C LYS A 7 1.52 8.07 21.54
N ILE A 8 2.11 6.88 21.60
CA ILE A 8 1.69 5.78 22.46
C ILE A 8 2.86 5.46 23.39
N ASP A 9 2.65 5.55 24.70
CA ASP A 9 3.60 5.18 25.74
C ASP A 9 3.11 3.91 26.45
N LEU A 10 4.01 2.97 26.77
CA LEU A 10 3.67 1.66 27.36
C LEU A 10 4.30 1.47 28.77
N PRO A 11 3.85 2.22 29.79
CA PRO A 11 4.32 2.03 31.17
C PRO A 11 3.79 0.73 31.78
N LEU A 12 4.36 0.30 32.91
CA LEU A 12 3.83 -0.81 33.70
C LEU A 12 2.45 -0.44 34.25
N GLY A 13 1.40 -1.05 33.70
CA GLY A 13 0.01 -0.79 34.08
C GLY A 13 -0.90 -0.72 32.86
N SER A 14 -0.93 0.42 32.18
CA SER A 14 -1.78 0.64 31.00
C SER A 14 -1.10 1.55 29.95
N PRO A 15 -1.41 1.38 28.66
CA PRO A 15 -0.96 2.30 27.61
C PRO A 15 -1.48 3.72 27.83
N ALA A 16 -0.62 4.73 27.59
CA ALA A 16 -1.01 6.13 27.54
C ALA A 16 -0.94 6.65 26.10
N VAL A 17 -1.99 7.32 25.63
CA VAL A 17 -2.09 7.83 24.25
C VAL A 17 -2.24 9.35 24.28
N SER A 18 -1.49 10.05 23.44
CA SER A 18 -1.66 11.48 23.20
C SER A 18 -1.72 11.79 21.70
N CYS A 19 -2.53 12.78 21.32
CA CYS A 19 -2.71 13.20 19.93
C CYS A 19 -2.45 14.71 19.82
N VAL A 20 -1.58 15.10 18.89
CA VAL A 20 -1.26 16.50 18.60
C VAL A 20 -1.51 16.75 17.12
N ILE A 21 -2.16 17.88 16.81
CA ILE A 21 -2.34 18.33 15.44
C ILE A 21 -1.09 19.09 15.02
N LEU A 22 -0.45 18.64 13.95
CA LEU A 22 0.71 19.28 13.33
C LEU A 22 0.27 20.17 12.17
N PRO A 23 0.91 21.35 11.98
CA PRO A 23 0.73 22.14 10.76
C PRO A 23 1.39 21.45 9.56
N GLY A 24 1.07 21.91 8.35
CA GLY A 24 1.76 21.46 7.13
C GLY A 24 1.27 20.12 6.56
N GLY A 25 0.09 19.64 6.96
CA GLY A 25 -0.53 18.47 6.35
C GLY A 25 -0.87 18.67 4.87
N ILE A 26 -0.77 17.61 4.08
CA ILE A 26 -1.17 17.59 2.66
C ILE A 26 -2.58 17.02 2.49
N SER A 27 -3.32 17.51 1.50
CA SER A 27 -4.65 17.00 1.15
C SER A 27 -4.53 15.96 0.06
N VAL A 28 -4.59 14.69 0.44
CA VAL A 28 -4.48 13.55 -0.47
C VAL A 28 -5.24 12.34 0.07
N SER A 29 -5.81 11.55 -0.83
CA SER A 29 -6.36 10.22 -0.55
C SER A 29 -5.67 9.15 -1.40
N SER A 30 -5.60 7.93 -0.86
CA SER A 30 -5.06 6.74 -1.54
C SER A 30 -3.65 6.93 -2.14
N ALA A 31 -2.82 7.75 -1.48
CA ALA A 31 -1.42 7.89 -1.85
C ALA A 31 -0.63 6.64 -1.45
N ILE A 32 0.47 6.39 -2.16
CA ILE A 32 1.38 5.29 -1.87
C ILE A 32 2.60 5.89 -1.19
N MET A 33 3.03 5.28 -0.09
CA MET A 33 4.21 5.70 0.67
C MET A 33 5.25 4.58 0.64
N THR A 34 6.49 4.93 0.29
CA THR A 34 7.64 4.00 0.33
C THR A 34 8.77 4.62 1.14
N GLN A 35 9.55 3.79 1.83
CA GLN A 35 10.73 4.23 2.56
C GLN A 35 11.94 4.27 1.60
N THR A 36 12.60 5.42 1.49
CA THR A 36 13.79 5.60 0.63
C THR A 36 15.09 5.51 1.40
N ARG A 37 15.11 5.98 2.66
CA ARG A 37 16.26 5.91 3.57
C ARG A 37 15.80 5.75 5.02
N GLU A 38 16.75 5.63 5.94
CA GLU A 38 16.44 5.72 7.37
C GLU A 38 15.72 7.05 7.64
N LYS A 39 14.54 6.97 8.27
CA LYS A 39 13.69 8.13 8.61
C LYS A 39 13.27 9.02 7.41
N GLU A 40 13.43 8.57 6.17
CA GLU A 40 13.03 9.29 4.96
C GLU A 40 12.02 8.46 4.14
N PHE A 41 10.89 9.06 3.80
CA PHE A 41 9.82 8.41 3.04
C PHE A 41 9.40 9.28 1.86
N VAL A 42 8.87 8.67 0.81
CA VAL A 42 8.28 9.39 -0.33
C VAL A 42 6.82 9.01 -0.46
N VAL A 43 5.97 10.01 -0.61
CA VAL A 43 4.54 9.90 -0.90
C VAL A 43 4.30 10.27 -2.36
N VAL A 44 3.82 9.29 -3.13
CA VAL A 44 3.55 9.42 -4.55
C VAL A 44 2.09 9.13 -4.86
N GLY A 45 1.59 9.80 -5.89
CA GLY A 45 0.27 9.54 -6.45
C GLY A 45 -0.87 9.93 -5.51
N GLY A 46 -1.94 9.14 -5.57
CA GLY A 46 -3.21 9.43 -4.89
C GLY A 46 -4.06 10.46 -5.64
N TYR A 47 -5.01 11.04 -4.93
CA TYR A 47 -6.01 11.94 -5.50
C TYR A 47 -6.18 13.20 -4.65
N HIS A 48 -6.33 14.35 -5.31
CA HIS A 48 -6.73 15.60 -4.65
C HIS A 48 -8.25 15.72 -4.52
N SER A 49 -8.97 15.15 -5.48
CA SER A 49 -10.43 15.00 -5.52
C SER A 49 -10.79 13.80 -6.40
N ASP A 50 -12.06 13.39 -6.39
CA ASP A 50 -12.54 12.21 -7.15
C ASP A 50 -12.22 12.26 -8.65
N ASN A 51 -12.04 13.46 -9.21
CA ASN A 51 -11.77 13.66 -10.63
C ASN A 51 -10.35 14.20 -10.91
N GLN A 52 -9.49 14.31 -9.90
CA GLN A 52 -8.15 14.89 -10.05
C GLN A 52 -7.10 14.03 -9.35
N LYS A 53 -6.31 13.31 -10.16
CA LYS A 53 -5.09 12.63 -9.70
C LYS A 53 -4.07 13.64 -9.19
N ARG A 54 -3.31 13.25 -8.16
CA ARG A 54 -2.21 14.05 -7.61
C ARG A 54 -0.90 13.68 -8.31
N MET A 55 -0.39 14.58 -9.16
CA MET A 55 0.81 14.33 -9.99
C MET A 55 2.14 14.72 -9.32
N ILE A 56 2.09 15.42 -8.18
CA ILE A 56 3.28 15.83 -7.42
C ILE A 56 3.78 14.71 -6.50
N CYS A 57 5.03 14.80 -6.06
CA CYS A 57 5.62 13.92 -5.05
C CYS A 57 5.91 14.72 -3.77
N ASN A 58 5.85 14.07 -2.62
CA ASN A 58 6.31 14.67 -1.37
C ASN A 58 7.32 13.75 -0.70
N THR A 59 8.39 14.31 -0.15
CA THR A 59 9.28 13.60 0.78
C THR A 59 8.88 13.94 2.21
N ILE A 60 8.79 12.92 3.05
CA ILE A 60 8.57 13.02 4.48
C ILE A 60 9.90 12.70 5.18
N ASN A 61 10.43 13.68 5.90
CA ASN A 61 11.60 13.51 6.75
C ASN A 61 11.14 13.39 8.20
N LEU A 62 11.56 12.32 8.88
CA LEU A 62 11.33 12.13 10.30
C LEU A 62 12.60 12.52 11.07
N ASP A 63 12.48 13.51 11.94
CA ASP A 63 13.47 13.78 12.98
C ASP A 63 12.91 13.31 14.33
N ASP A 64 13.77 13.19 15.33
CA ASP A 64 13.40 12.70 16.67
C ASP A 64 12.19 13.46 17.28
N ASN A 65 12.03 14.73 16.92
CA ASN A 65 10.95 15.58 17.41
C ASN A 65 10.08 16.23 16.33
N LYS A 66 10.43 16.12 15.04
CA LYS A 66 9.80 16.86 13.95
C LYS A 66 9.45 15.94 12.78
N ILE A 67 8.35 16.25 12.11
CA ILE A 67 8.01 15.63 10.82
C ILE A 67 7.90 16.75 9.81
N GLU A 68 8.71 16.68 8.75
CA GLU A 68 8.69 17.65 7.65
C GLU A 68 8.15 16.99 6.39
N ILE A 69 7.21 17.68 5.73
CA ILE A 69 6.68 17.27 4.43
C ILE A 69 7.14 18.31 3.41
N VAL A 70 7.95 17.89 2.44
CA VAL A 70 8.55 18.75 1.42
C VAL A 70 8.07 18.28 0.05
N GLU A 71 7.68 19.20 -0.84
CA GLU A 71 7.40 18.86 -2.23
C GLU A 71 8.69 18.51 -2.96
N THR A 72 8.67 17.41 -3.69
CA THR A 72 9.82 16.91 -4.45
C THR A 72 9.49 16.79 -5.92
N GLU A 73 10.54 16.74 -6.73
CA GLU A 73 10.40 16.62 -8.17
C GLU A 73 9.56 15.40 -8.54
N ALA A 74 8.49 15.64 -9.30
CA ALA A 74 7.66 14.58 -9.82
C ALA A 74 8.43 13.83 -10.91
N PRO A 75 8.25 12.49 -11.02
CA PRO A 75 8.83 11.77 -12.13
C PRO A 75 8.24 12.24 -13.46
N GLU A 76 8.95 11.95 -14.55
CA GLU A 76 8.42 12.18 -15.87
C GLU A 76 7.28 11.19 -16.17
N TRP A 77 6.05 11.58 -15.85
CA TRP A 77 4.89 10.74 -16.10
C TRP A 77 4.66 10.56 -17.60
N THR A 78 4.51 9.30 -18.02
CA THR A 78 4.17 8.95 -19.39
C THR A 78 2.81 9.54 -19.79
N PRO A 79 2.55 9.77 -21.08
CA PRO A 79 1.24 10.22 -21.55
C PRO A 79 0.10 9.33 -21.05
N ASP A 80 0.29 8.02 -21.01
CA ASP A 80 -0.78 7.09 -20.61
C ASP A 80 -1.16 7.30 -19.13
N ILE A 81 -0.18 7.48 -18.24
CA ILE A 81 -0.43 7.80 -16.83
C ILE A 81 -1.07 9.17 -16.66
N LYS A 82 -0.63 10.17 -17.44
CA LYS A 82 -1.20 11.53 -17.41
C LYS A 82 -2.68 11.52 -17.81
N HIS A 83 -3.02 10.84 -18.91
CA HIS A 83 -4.37 10.85 -19.47
C HIS A 83 -5.32 9.83 -18.83
N CYS A 84 -4.82 8.79 -18.16
CA CYS A 84 -5.69 7.82 -17.49
C CYS A 84 -6.48 8.47 -16.35
N LYS A 85 -7.73 8.06 -16.13
CA LYS A 85 -8.56 8.64 -15.07
C LYS A 85 -8.14 8.17 -13.68
N ILE A 86 -7.71 6.91 -13.58
CA ILE A 86 -7.39 6.26 -12.30
C ILE A 86 -6.00 5.64 -12.36
N TRP A 87 -5.38 5.55 -11.19
CA TRP A 87 -4.23 4.69 -10.94
C TRP A 87 -4.42 3.96 -9.62
N PHE A 88 -3.68 2.89 -9.45
CA PHE A 88 -3.58 2.17 -8.20
C PHE A 88 -2.17 1.60 -8.09
N GLY A 89 -1.83 1.07 -6.93
CA GLY A 89 -0.48 0.57 -6.72
C GLY A 89 -0.18 0.30 -5.26
N SER A 90 1.04 -0.13 -5.02
CA SER A 90 1.55 -0.41 -3.68
C SER A 90 3.05 -0.20 -3.62
N ASP A 91 3.54 0.02 -2.41
CA ASP A 91 4.95 -0.07 -2.09
C ASP A 91 5.46 -1.49 -2.36
N MET A 92 6.62 -1.58 -3.01
CA MET A 92 7.38 -2.82 -3.20
C MET A 92 8.56 -2.94 -2.22
N GLY A 93 8.76 -1.94 -1.36
CA GLY A 93 9.92 -1.79 -0.50
C GLY A 93 11.11 -1.16 -1.22
N ASN A 94 12.16 -0.84 -0.47
CA ASN A 94 13.43 -0.29 -0.98
C ASN A 94 13.23 0.90 -1.94
N GLY A 95 12.36 1.83 -1.57
CA GLY A 95 12.08 3.03 -2.37
C GLY A 95 11.43 2.76 -3.73
N SER A 96 10.86 1.57 -3.96
CA SER A 96 10.25 1.19 -5.23
C SER A 96 8.73 1.05 -5.10
N ILE A 97 7.99 1.55 -6.09
CA ILE A 97 6.52 1.51 -6.12
C ILE A 97 6.06 0.84 -7.41
N LEU A 98 5.10 -0.08 -7.29
CA LEU A 98 4.34 -0.61 -8.43
C LEU A 98 3.12 0.27 -8.69
N PHE A 99 3.01 0.81 -9.90
CA PHE A 99 1.84 1.52 -10.40
C PHE A 99 1.08 0.67 -11.41
N GLY A 100 -0.24 0.71 -11.35
CA GLY A 100 -1.15 0.15 -12.34
C GLY A 100 -2.10 1.22 -12.87
N ILE A 101 -2.33 1.20 -14.18
CA ILE A 101 -3.42 1.94 -14.83
C ILE A 101 -4.28 0.95 -15.63
N PRO A 102 -5.61 1.13 -15.70
CA PRO A 102 -6.44 0.31 -16.57
C PRO A 102 -6.05 0.52 -18.03
N GLY A 103 -6.11 -0.57 -18.81
CA GLY A 103 -5.86 -0.52 -20.24
C GLY A 103 -6.96 0.24 -20.99
N ASP A 104 -6.60 0.82 -22.13
CA ASP A 104 -7.58 1.50 -22.98
C ASP A 104 -8.42 0.47 -23.75
N ASN A 105 -9.72 0.40 -23.45
CA ASN A 105 -10.63 -0.58 -24.04
C ASN A 105 -11.02 -0.26 -25.50
N ARG A 106 -10.34 0.70 -26.14
CA ARG A 106 -10.54 1.08 -27.55
C ARG A 106 -10.01 0.06 -28.55
N GLN A 107 -9.17 -0.88 -28.14
CA GLN A 107 -8.63 -1.94 -29.00
C GLN A 107 -9.19 -3.31 -28.62
N LEU A 108 -9.42 -4.18 -29.61
CA LEU A 108 -10.05 -5.50 -29.46
C LEU A 108 -9.23 -6.49 -28.59
N ILE A 109 -7.97 -6.15 -28.25
CA ILE A 109 -7.04 -7.00 -27.50
C ILE A 109 -6.19 -6.10 -26.57
N SER A 110 -6.84 -5.34 -25.69
CA SER A 110 -6.12 -4.58 -24.67
C SER A 110 -5.93 -5.41 -23.40
N ASP A 111 -4.74 -5.35 -22.82
CA ASP A 111 -4.49 -5.86 -21.47
C ASP A 111 -5.40 -5.14 -20.48
N ALA A 112 -5.86 -5.85 -19.45
CA ALA A 112 -6.76 -5.28 -18.44
C ALA A 112 -6.09 -4.09 -17.72
N ASN A 113 -4.79 -4.17 -17.44
CA ASN A 113 -4.01 -3.15 -16.77
C ASN A 113 -2.58 -3.09 -17.34
N TYR A 114 -2.02 -1.88 -17.41
CA TYR A 114 -0.60 -1.64 -17.65
C TYR A 114 0.11 -1.31 -16.34
N PHE A 115 1.28 -1.92 -16.12
CA PHE A 115 2.05 -1.76 -14.90
C PHE A 115 3.38 -1.05 -15.14
N TYR A 116 3.77 -0.22 -14.16
CA TYR A 116 4.99 0.58 -14.18
C TYR A 116 5.69 0.45 -12.83
N ILE A 117 7.02 0.45 -12.83
CA ILE A 117 7.82 0.52 -11.60
C ILE A 117 8.40 1.92 -11.50
N LEU A 118 8.09 2.61 -10.42
CA LEU A 118 8.69 3.89 -10.07
C LEU A 118 9.76 3.68 -8.99
N LYS A 119 11.01 3.96 -9.32
CA LYS A 119 12.11 4.01 -8.35
C LYS A 119 12.25 5.43 -7.80
N CYS A 120 12.09 5.59 -6.49
CA CYS A 120 12.22 6.87 -5.79
C CYS A 120 13.64 7.10 -5.23
N GLN A 121 14.47 6.06 -5.19
CA GLN A 121 15.86 6.14 -4.75
C GLN A 121 16.79 6.47 -5.94
N VAL A 122 17.69 7.43 -5.75
CA VAL A 122 18.81 7.66 -6.68
C VAL A 122 19.85 6.57 -6.40
N GLU A 123 20.18 5.78 -7.42
CA GLU A 123 21.08 4.64 -7.33
C GLU A 123 22.46 5.09 -6.81
N ASN A 124 22.86 4.58 -5.64
CA ASN A 124 24.26 4.21 -5.45
C ASN A 124 24.34 2.79 -6.03
N ASP A 125 25.12 2.67 -7.09
CA ASP A 125 25.27 1.58 -8.07
C ASP A 125 25.74 0.21 -7.50
N GLN A 126 25.32 -0.16 -6.28
CA GLN A 126 25.83 -1.33 -5.55
C GLN A 126 24.75 -2.31 -5.08
N SER A 127 23.46 -1.97 -5.16
CA SER A 127 22.37 -2.84 -4.65
C SER A 127 21.75 -3.75 -5.71
N LEU A 128 21.86 -3.42 -7.01
CA LEU A 128 21.27 -4.22 -8.09
C LEU A 128 21.99 -5.56 -8.27
N GLU A 129 23.29 -5.64 -8.01
CA GLU A 129 24.05 -6.90 -8.14
C GLU A 129 23.71 -7.91 -7.03
N GLN A 130 23.26 -7.48 -5.85
CA GLN A 130 22.96 -8.39 -4.74
C GLN A 130 21.65 -9.15 -4.92
N MET A 131 20.65 -8.58 -5.62
CA MET A 131 19.38 -9.28 -5.87
C MET A 131 19.49 -10.39 -6.93
N ALA A 132 20.39 -10.25 -7.90
CA ALA A 132 20.61 -11.28 -8.92
C ALA A 132 21.31 -12.53 -8.36
N GLN A 133 21.95 -12.44 -7.20
CA GLN A 133 22.81 -13.51 -6.66
C GLN A 133 22.07 -14.49 -5.74
N VAL A 134 20.85 -14.16 -5.28
CA VAL A 134 20.08 -15.03 -4.35
C VAL A 134 19.23 -16.08 -5.08
N CYS A 135 18.97 -15.91 -6.38
CA CYS A 135 18.14 -16.86 -7.16
C CYS A 135 18.92 -18.00 -7.86
N SER A 136 20.21 -18.16 -7.58
CA SER A 136 21.02 -19.26 -8.16
C SER A 136 21.29 -20.35 -7.11
N GLN A 137 20.26 -21.09 -6.71
CA GLN A 137 20.50 -22.39 -6.05
C GLN A 137 20.95 -23.39 -7.13
N SER A 138 22.23 -23.74 -7.11
CA SER A 138 22.75 -24.89 -7.85
C SER A 138 22.18 -26.16 -7.24
N SER A 139 21.38 -26.88 -8.02
CA SER A 139 20.83 -28.18 -7.66
C SER A 139 21.98 -29.19 -7.52
N THR A 140 22.31 -29.59 -6.29
CA THR A 140 23.09 -30.80 -6.05
C THR A 140 22.15 -31.84 -5.46
N GLU A 141 22.01 -32.92 -6.22
CA GLU A 141 21.19 -34.08 -5.98
C GLU A 141 21.76 -34.86 -4.80
N ASP A 142 21.02 -34.92 -3.68
CA ASP A 142 21.18 -36.02 -2.72
C ASP A 142 19.81 -36.35 -2.11
N ALA A 143 19.32 -37.53 -2.46
CA ALA A 143 18.05 -38.07 -2.00
C ALA A 143 18.27 -38.77 -0.66
N GLY A 144 17.91 -38.09 0.42
CA GLY A 144 17.96 -38.62 1.79
C GLY A 144 16.64 -38.39 2.51
N GLU A 145 15.83 -39.45 2.53
CA GLU A 145 14.63 -39.72 3.33
C GLU A 145 14.44 -38.82 4.57
N SER A 146 13.43 -37.96 4.54
CA SER A 146 12.96 -37.20 5.71
C SER A 146 11.47 -37.45 5.89
N THR A 147 11.12 -38.11 6.99
CA THR A 147 9.76 -38.41 7.44
C THR A 147 8.92 -37.12 7.59
N PRO A 148 7.60 -37.15 7.32
CA PRO A 148 6.81 -35.92 7.37
C PRO A 148 6.66 -35.45 8.82
N PHE A 149 7.13 -34.23 9.08
CA PHE A 149 6.79 -33.49 10.28
C PHE A 149 5.32 -33.04 10.15
N GLU A 150 4.42 -33.71 10.87
CA GLU A 150 3.10 -33.18 11.21
C GLU A 150 3.28 -32.06 12.23
N ASP A 151 3.30 -30.81 11.78
CA ASP A 151 2.50 -29.77 12.44
C ASP A 151 2.26 -28.62 11.47
N SER A 152 1.03 -28.51 11.00
CA SER A 152 0.50 -27.34 10.32
C SER A 152 -0.96 -27.25 10.72
N GLU A 153 -1.19 -26.59 11.85
CA GLU A 153 -2.50 -26.10 12.26
C GLU A 153 -2.97 -25.07 11.22
N GLU A 154 -3.85 -25.51 10.31
CA GLU A 154 -4.52 -24.62 9.36
C GLU A 154 -5.54 -23.74 10.10
N LEU A 155 -5.34 -22.41 10.03
CA LEU A 155 -6.35 -21.45 10.47
C LEU A 155 -7.43 -21.30 9.39
N THR A 156 -8.55 -21.99 9.58
CA THR A 156 -9.78 -21.79 8.77
C THR A 156 -10.58 -20.62 9.33
N PHE A 157 -10.78 -19.56 8.53
CA PHE A 157 -11.70 -18.49 8.88
C PHE A 157 -13.10 -18.82 8.37
N SER A 158 -13.95 -19.32 9.26
CA SER A 158 -15.39 -19.41 9.04
C SER A 158 -15.99 -18.03 9.29
N PHE A 159 -16.52 -17.38 8.25
CA PHE A 159 -17.32 -16.18 8.40
C PHE A 159 -18.77 -16.65 8.64
N ASP A 160 -19.16 -16.74 9.91
CA ASP A 160 -20.57 -16.90 10.28
C ASP A 160 -21.29 -15.60 9.93
N ILE A 161 -21.83 -15.52 8.70
CA ILE A 161 -22.96 -14.65 8.43
C ILE A 161 -24.10 -15.24 9.26
N ASP A 162 -24.30 -14.67 10.45
CA ASP A 162 -25.60 -14.63 11.07
C ASP A 162 -26.51 -13.96 10.03
N THR A 163 -27.15 -14.83 9.26
CA THR A 163 -28.24 -14.46 8.39
C THR A 163 -29.33 -14.11 9.38
N ASP A 164 -29.42 -12.82 9.75
CA ASP A 164 -30.56 -12.29 10.46
C ASP A 164 -31.78 -12.78 9.70
N THR A 165 -32.44 -13.77 10.32
CA THR A 165 -33.73 -14.28 9.97
C THR A 165 -34.62 -13.06 9.84
N CYS A 166 -34.86 -12.63 8.61
CA CYS A 166 -36.01 -11.80 8.31
C CYS A 166 -37.20 -12.63 8.79
N ASN A 167 -37.74 -12.26 9.95
CA ASN A 167 -38.99 -12.81 10.45
C ASN A 167 -40.07 -12.42 9.43
N GLU A 168 -40.26 -13.25 8.41
CA GLU A 168 -41.52 -13.35 7.69
C GLU A 168 -42.47 -14.16 8.56
N ASP A 169 -43.04 -13.51 9.57
CA ASP A 169 -44.24 -14.00 10.23
C ASP A 169 -45.04 -12.80 10.74
N ASP A 170 -45.92 -12.31 9.86
CA ASP A 170 -47.20 -11.72 10.24
C ASP A 170 -48.16 -11.93 9.06
N ASN A 171 -48.55 -13.19 8.86
CA ASN A 171 -49.75 -13.52 8.09
C ASN A 171 -50.98 -13.44 9.01
N GLU A 172 -51.80 -12.42 8.75
CA GLU A 172 -53.27 -12.39 8.72
C GLU A 172 -54.12 -12.83 9.92
N ASN A 173 -55.00 -11.92 10.39
CA ASN A 173 -56.44 -12.16 10.56
C ASN A 173 -57.16 -10.82 10.86
N GLU A 174 -58.01 -10.31 9.96
CA GLU A 174 -59.48 -10.51 9.88
C GLU A 174 -60.31 -9.56 10.78
N SER A 175 -61.05 -8.68 10.09
CA SER A 175 -62.49 -8.40 10.29
C SER A 175 -62.98 -7.63 11.54
N GLU A 176 -63.21 -6.32 11.39
CA GLU A 176 -64.53 -5.63 11.49
C GLU A 176 -64.45 -4.17 11.00
#